data_AF-A0A3C1A9C5-F1
#
_entry.id   AF-A0A3C1A9C5-F1
#
_cell.length_a   1.000
_cell.length_b   1.000
_cell.length_c   1.000
_cell.angle_alpha   90.00
_cell.angle_beta   90.00
_cell.angle_gamma   90.00
#
_symmetry.space_group_name_H-M   'P 1'
#
loop_
_entity.id
_entity.type
_entity.pdbx_description
1 polymer ?
#
loop_
_entity_poly.entity_id
_entity_poly.type
_entity_poly.pdbx_seq_one_letter_code
_entity_poly.pdbx_strand_id
1 'polypeptide(L)'
;MPEDKIISITQSGLYRISGNDLSTHFDDDLIYIAKFDEEIIFSVIYRNFDDGFYYLKRFRPELSDKKISFLGEENHNQLIEFSVDFFPQIKVEFDQTNRRKPKEPLTLNVSEFIDIKGYKSKGKRISNHTIQTIAFIEPLPYHVESHEEAEMLLAEANDELIPNGNNGDEGPENDLLSNDTSASNPFDEPQALPKGIQLDLDF
;
A
#
# COMPACT_ATOMS: atom_id res chain seq x y z
N MET A 1 18.51 11.55 17.78
CA MET A 1 17.64 11.90 16.64
C MET A 1 17.49 10.65 15.80
N PRO A 2 16.27 10.20 15.47
CA PRO A 2 16.14 9.18 14.43
C PRO A 2 16.84 9.71 13.17
N GLU A 3 17.67 8.89 12.56
CA GLU A 3 18.40 9.30 11.35
C GLU A 3 17.38 9.58 10.25
N ASP A 4 17.36 10.81 9.72
CA ASP A 4 16.54 11.14 8.55
C ASP A 4 17.06 10.34 7.35
N LYS A 5 16.32 9.28 7.02
CA LYS A 5 16.58 8.42 5.87
C LYS A 5 15.69 8.82 4.71
N ILE A 6 16.20 8.58 3.51
CA ILE A 6 15.48 8.69 2.25
C ILE A 6 15.43 7.33 1.59
N ILE A 7 14.39 7.10 0.80
CA ILE A 7 14.29 5.96 -0.10
C ILE A 7 14.31 6.45 -1.54
N SER A 8 15.09 5.79 -2.38
CA SER A 8 15.18 6.05 -3.81
C SER A 8 14.83 4.79 -4.61
N ILE A 9 14.11 4.94 -5.73
CA ILE A 9 13.82 3.85 -6.69
C ILE A 9 14.30 4.24 -8.09
N THR A 10 14.84 3.26 -8.81
CA THR A 10 15.29 3.40 -10.20
C THR A 10 14.41 2.62 -11.18
N GLN A 11 14.42 3.04 -12.46
CA GLN A 11 13.74 2.35 -13.55
C GLN A 11 14.26 0.92 -13.77
N SER A 12 15.52 0.66 -13.43
CA SER A 12 16.15 -0.66 -13.40
C SER A 12 15.62 -1.60 -12.31
N GLY A 13 14.69 -1.16 -11.46
CA GLY A 13 14.06 -2.01 -10.46
C GLY A 13 14.89 -2.19 -9.20
N LEU A 14 15.69 -1.18 -8.84
CA LEU A 14 16.48 -1.12 -7.62
C LEU A 14 15.86 -0.13 -6.64
N TYR A 15 15.86 -0.45 -5.35
CA TYR A 15 15.64 0.52 -4.29
C TYR A 15 16.88 0.63 -3.40
N ARG A 16 17.04 1.78 -2.74
CA ARG A 16 18.09 2.03 -1.74
C ARG A 16 17.51 2.90 -0.63
N ILE A 17 17.84 2.59 0.62
CA ILE A 17 17.52 3.44 1.76
C ILE A 17 18.84 3.97 2.31
N SER A 18 19.02 5.28 2.37
CA SER A 18 20.26 5.91 2.83
C SER A 18 19.98 7.14 3.66
N GLY A 19 20.99 7.66 4.35
CA GLY A 19 20.90 8.97 4.99
C GLY A 19 20.66 10.10 3.97
N ASN A 20 20.14 11.23 4.46
CA ASN A 20 19.82 12.41 3.66
C ASN A 20 21.01 13.37 3.44
N ASP A 21 22.17 12.87 3.04
CA ASP A 21 23.34 13.71 2.75
C ASP A 21 23.22 14.36 1.36
N LEU A 22 23.48 15.66 1.26
CA LEU A 22 23.54 16.43 0.01
C LEU A 22 24.64 15.94 -0.94
N SER A 23 25.66 15.23 -0.42
CA SER A 23 26.71 14.62 -1.24
C SER A 23 26.29 13.31 -1.92
N THR A 24 25.08 12.80 -1.64
CA THR A 24 24.58 11.54 -2.18
C THR A 24 24.42 11.61 -3.70
N HIS A 25 25.13 10.73 -4.41
CA HIS A 25 24.95 10.54 -5.85
C HIS A 25 23.82 9.55 -6.12
N PHE A 26 22.91 9.93 -7.01
CA PHE A 26 21.80 9.11 -7.49
C PHE A 26 22.09 8.60 -8.89
N ASP A 27 21.47 7.47 -9.23
CA ASP A 27 21.59 6.89 -10.56
C ASP A 27 20.83 7.71 -11.60
N ASP A 28 21.29 7.67 -12.85
CA ASP A 28 20.70 8.41 -13.97
C ASP A 28 19.24 7.99 -14.24
N ASP A 29 18.86 6.77 -13.88
CA ASP A 29 17.53 6.21 -14.05
C ASP A 29 16.66 6.31 -12.78
N LEU A 30 16.96 7.25 -11.89
CA LEU A 30 16.12 7.55 -10.72
C LEU A 30 14.72 7.98 -11.14
N ILE A 31 13.69 7.35 -10.56
CA ILE A 31 12.27 7.64 -10.82
C ILE A 31 11.47 8.01 -9.57
N TYR A 32 12.03 7.79 -8.37
CA TYR A 32 11.36 8.12 -7.11
C TYR A 32 12.39 8.46 -6.05
N ILE A 33 12.10 9.49 -5.26
CA ILE A 33 12.82 9.81 -4.04
C ILE A 33 11.86 10.42 -3.02
N ALA A 34 11.90 9.93 -1.78
CA ALA A 34 11.09 10.45 -0.69
C ALA A 34 11.79 10.23 0.65
N LYS A 35 11.31 10.90 1.71
CA LYS A 35 11.65 10.53 3.09
C LYS A 35 11.22 9.09 3.33
N PHE A 36 12.08 8.30 3.96
CA PHE A 36 11.79 6.90 4.25
C PHE A 36 10.81 6.81 5.42
N ASP A 37 9.73 6.07 5.20
CA ASP A 37 8.74 5.66 6.20
C ASP A 37 8.78 4.13 6.26
N GLU A 38 8.88 3.56 7.46
CA GLU A 38 8.92 2.11 7.67
C GLU A 38 7.60 1.42 7.28
N GLU A 39 6.50 2.17 7.26
CA GLU A 39 5.19 1.67 6.87
C GLU A 39 4.95 1.72 5.36
N ILE A 40 5.87 2.33 4.58
CA ILE A 40 5.70 2.47 3.13
C ILE A 40 5.55 1.09 2.45
N ILE A 41 4.53 0.99 1.59
CA ILE A 41 4.27 -0.21 0.79
C ILE A 41 4.40 0.19 -0.68
N PHE A 42 5.27 -0.50 -1.40
CA PHE A 42 5.35 -0.37 -2.84
C PHE A 42 4.42 -1.37 -3.51
N SER A 43 3.54 -0.87 -4.37
CA SER A 43 2.80 -1.66 -5.34
C SER A 43 3.49 -1.52 -6.69
N VAL A 44 3.96 -2.62 -7.27
CA VAL A 44 4.79 -2.63 -8.48
C VAL A 44 4.14 -3.49 -9.54
N ILE A 45 3.94 -2.90 -10.72
CA ILE A 45 3.62 -3.61 -11.96
C ILE A 45 4.92 -3.80 -12.73
N TYR A 46 5.22 -5.05 -13.09
CA TYR A 46 6.37 -5.34 -13.93
C TYR A 46 6.04 -6.44 -14.93
N ARG A 47 6.78 -6.50 -16.03
CA ARG A 47 6.70 -7.58 -17.01
C ARG A 47 7.85 -8.55 -16.75
N ASN A 48 7.51 -9.82 -16.54
CA ASN A 48 8.51 -10.87 -16.41
C ASN A 48 9.03 -11.23 -17.79
N PHE A 49 10.35 -11.34 -17.93
CA PHE A 49 10.98 -11.63 -19.22
C PHE A 49 10.69 -13.05 -19.71
N ASP A 50 10.84 -14.03 -18.81
CA ASP A 50 10.80 -15.45 -19.17
C ASP A 50 9.46 -15.88 -19.75
N ASP A 51 8.36 -15.44 -19.14
CA ASP A 51 7.01 -15.80 -19.56
C ASP A 51 6.26 -14.67 -20.30
N GLY A 52 6.84 -13.47 -20.33
CA GLY A 52 6.28 -12.30 -21.00
C GLY A 52 5.02 -11.73 -20.37
N PHE A 53 4.56 -12.25 -19.22
CA PHE A 53 3.35 -11.80 -18.54
C PHE A 53 3.59 -10.64 -17.58
N TYR A 54 2.51 -9.92 -17.26
CA TYR A 54 2.51 -8.86 -16.27
C TYR A 54 2.20 -9.40 -14.87
N TYR A 55 2.98 -8.95 -13.91
CA TYR A 55 2.89 -9.30 -12.50
C TYR A 55 2.69 -8.06 -11.66
N LEU A 56 1.83 -8.19 -10.65
CA LEU A 56 1.64 -7.20 -9.60
C LEU A 56 2.24 -7.73 -8.31
N LYS A 57 3.00 -6.88 -7.61
CA LYS A 57 3.66 -7.23 -6.37
C LYS A 57 3.51 -6.10 -5.37
N ARG A 58 3.26 -6.46 -4.10
CA ARG A 58 3.28 -5.52 -2.98
C ARG A 58 4.38 -5.92 -2.01
N PHE A 59 5.20 -4.98 -1.55
CA PHE A 59 6.22 -5.26 -0.55
C PHE A 59 6.55 -4.03 0.29
N ARG A 60 7.02 -4.28 1.51
CA ARG A 60 7.75 -3.29 2.31
C ARG A 60 9.24 -3.41 2.02
N PRO A 61 9.95 -2.30 1.75
CA PRO A 61 11.39 -2.33 1.51
C PRO A 61 12.13 -2.70 2.81
N GLU A 62 13.25 -3.41 2.68
CA GLU A 62 14.11 -3.73 3.82
C GLU A 62 15.19 -2.66 3.97
N LEU A 63 15.48 -2.27 5.22
CA LEU A 63 16.56 -1.33 5.53
C LEU A 63 17.90 -1.83 5.00
N SER A 64 18.51 -1.08 4.09
CA SER A 64 19.82 -1.39 3.52
C SER A 64 20.42 -0.17 2.83
N ASP A 65 21.68 0.12 3.15
CA ASP A 65 22.48 1.16 2.50
C ASP A 65 22.93 0.78 1.08
N LYS A 66 22.79 -0.51 0.72
CA LYS A 66 23.08 -1.06 -0.60
C LYS A 66 21.83 -1.05 -1.47
N LYS A 67 22.03 -0.97 -2.78
CA LYS A 67 20.98 -1.15 -3.77
C LYS A 67 20.44 -2.58 -3.71
N ILE A 68 19.12 -2.71 -3.65
CA ILE A 68 18.41 -3.99 -3.62
C ILE A 68 17.48 -4.07 -4.82
N SER A 69 17.58 -5.17 -5.58
CA SER A 69 16.61 -5.46 -6.64
C SER A 69 15.29 -5.98 -6.07
N PHE A 70 14.18 -5.37 -6.51
CA PHE A 70 12.83 -5.85 -6.23
C PHE A 70 12.16 -6.53 -7.43
N LEU A 71 12.81 -6.52 -8.60
CA LEU A 71 12.37 -7.26 -9.79
C LEU A 71 13.00 -8.67 -9.89
N GLY A 72 13.89 -9.02 -8.95
CA GLY A 72 14.63 -10.28 -8.95
C GLY A 72 16.00 -10.17 -9.62
N GLU A 73 16.71 -11.30 -9.70
CA GLU A 73 18.06 -11.38 -10.28
C GLU A 73 18.05 -11.61 -11.81
N GLU A 74 16.86 -11.79 -12.39
CA GLU A 74 16.68 -11.97 -13.84
C GLU A 74 16.86 -10.62 -14.54
N ASN A 75 17.97 -10.48 -15.28
CA ASN A 75 18.48 -9.23 -15.87
C ASN A 75 17.57 -8.53 -16.89
N HIS A 76 16.34 -8.99 -17.11
CA HIS A 76 15.47 -8.52 -18.17
C HIS A 76 14.01 -8.27 -17.76
N ASN A 77 13.69 -8.40 -16.46
CA ASN A 77 12.38 -7.98 -15.97
C ASN A 77 12.25 -6.46 -16.14
N GLN A 78 11.11 -6.01 -16.70
CA GLN A 78 10.90 -4.61 -17.01
C GLN A 78 9.91 -4.00 -16.01
N LEU A 79 10.36 -3.00 -15.25
CA LEU A 79 9.44 -2.15 -14.48
C LEU A 79 8.50 -1.42 -15.44
N ILE A 80 7.19 -1.53 -15.19
CA ILE A 80 6.17 -0.84 -15.97
C ILE A 80 5.74 0.41 -15.22
N GLU A 81 5.33 0.25 -13.97
CA GLU A 81 4.88 1.35 -13.11
C GLU A 81 4.89 0.92 -11.65
N PHE A 82 4.91 1.89 -10.73
CA PHE A 82 4.74 1.65 -9.30
C PHE A 82 3.84 2.71 -8.66
N SER A 83 3.29 2.38 -7.49
CA SER A 83 2.53 3.31 -6.64
C SER A 83 2.92 3.07 -5.17
N VAL A 84 2.83 4.13 -4.38
CA VAL A 84 2.99 4.14 -2.92
C VAL A 84 1.68 4.44 -2.20
N ASP A 85 0.56 4.45 -2.94
CA ASP A 85 -0.77 4.73 -2.39
C ASP A 85 -1.22 3.61 -1.45
N PHE A 86 -2.03 3.99 -0.45
CA PHE A 86 -2.51 3.05 0.56
C PHE A 86 -3.52 2.03 -0.02
N PHE A 87 -4.40 2.49 -0.91
CA PHE A 87 -5.34 1.65 -1.66
C PHE A 87 -5.23 1.87 -3.17
N PRO A 88 -4.16 1.39 -3.80
CA PRO A 88 -3.97 1.60 -5.22
C PRO A 88 -5.02 0.86 -6.03
N GLN A 89 -5.40 1.45 -7.16
CA GLN A 89 -6.20 0.81 -8.18
C GLN A 89 -5.42 0.72 -9.48
N ILE A 90 -5.65 -0.34 -10.25
CA ILE A 90 -5.07 -0.50 -11.58
C ILE A 90 -6.17 -0.74 -12.60
N LYS A 91 -5.98 -0.19 -13.80
CA LYS A 91 -6.81 -0.48 -14.98
C LYS A 91 -5.99 -1.28 -15.99
N VAL A 92 -6.59 -2.36 -16.48
CA VAL A 92 -6.00 -3.25 -17.47
C VAL A 92 -6.87 -3.22 -18.72
N GLU A 93 -6.30 -2.85 -19.85
CA GLU A 93 -6.96 -2.94 -21.15
C GLU A 93 -6.34 -4.09 -21.94
N PHE A 94 -7.19 -4.99 -22.41
CA PHE A 94 -6.75 -6.14 -23.19
C PHE A 94 -6.68 -5.79 -24.67
N ASP A 95 -5.80 -6.49 -25.38
CA ASP A 95 -5.70 -6.40 -26.83
C ASP A 95 -7.02 -6.86 -27.49
N GLN A 96 -7.61 -5.97 -28.30
CA GLN A 96 -8.89 -6.18 -28.98
C GLN A 96 -8.75 -6.72 -30.42
N THR A 97 -7.53 -7.05 -30.86
CA THR A 97 -7.28 -7.60 -32.20
C THR A 97 -8.06 -8.88 -32.47
N ASN A 98 -8.34 -9.69 -31.44
CA ASN A 98 -9.22 -10.85 -31.54
C ASN A 98 -10.71 -10.46 -31.48
N ARG A 99 -11.25 -9.99 -32.60
CA ARG A 99 -12.64 -9.52 -32.73
C ARG A 99 -13.72 -10.57 -32.43
N ARG A 100 -13.38 -11.87 -32.36
CA ARG A 100 -14.36 -12.93 -32.07
C ARG A 100 -14.71 -13.04 -30.59
N LYS A 101 -13.81 -12.66 -29.69
CA LYS A 101 -14.00 -12.64 -28.24
C LYS A 101 -13.21 -11.47 -27.64
N PRO A 102 -13.67 -10.23 -27.85
CA PRO A 102 -13.10 -9.08 -27.17
C PRO A 102 -13.24 -9.28 -25.65
N LYS A 103 -12.20 -8.91 -24.90
CA LYS A 103 -12.23 -8.97 -23.44
C LYS A 103 -12.37 -7.56 -22.90
N GLU A 104 -13.35 -7.37 -22.02
CA GLU A 104 -13.61 -6.07 -21.43
C GLU A 104 -12.44 -5.62 -20.54
N PRO A 105 -12.17 -4.30 -20.46
CA PRO A 105 -11.20 -3.77 -19.50
C PRO A 105 -11.51 -4.23 -18.08
N LEU A 106 -10.45 -4.40 -17.30
CA LEU A 106 -10.53 -4.87 -15.92
C LEU A 106 -9.94 -3.81 -14.98
N THR A 107 -10.70 -3.45 -13.96
CA THR A 107 -10.22 -2.62 -12.85
C THR A 107 -9.98 -3.51 -11.64
N LEU A 108 -8.85 -3.35 -10.96
CA LEU A 108 -8.48 -4.13 -9.78
C LEU A 108 -8.15 -3.21 -8.61
N ASN A 109 -8.76 -3.50 -7.46
CA ASN A 109 -8.24 -3.06 -6.16
C ASN A 109 -6.97 -3.87 -5.87
N VAL A 110 -5.83 -3.20 -5.84
CA VAL A 110 -4.51 -3.86 -5.67
C VAL A 110 -4.41 -4.54 -4.32
N SER A 111 -4.99 -3.94 -3.28
CA SER A 111 -4.93 -4.45 -1.91
C SER A 111 -5.73 -5.73 -1.71
N GLU A 112 -6.86 -5.86 -2.40
CA GLU A 112 -7.65 -7.10 -2.44
C GLU A 112 -7.05 -8.16 -3.37
N PHE A 113 -6.37 -7.71 -4.44
CA PHE A 113 -5.81 -8.63 -5.44
C PHE A 113 -4.60 -9.40 -4.91
N ILE A 114 -3.73 -8.75 -4.13
CA ILE A 114 -2.52 -9.36 -3.58
C ILE A 114 -2.16 -8.77 -2.21
N ASP A 115 -1.81 -9.63 -1.26
CA ASP A 115 -1.26 -9.18 0.03
C ASP A 115 0.16 -8.63 -0.12
N ILE A 116 0.64 -7.98 0.93
CA ILE A 116 2.04 -7.61 1.08
C ILE A 116 2.88 -8.89 1.17
N LYS A 117 3.86 -9.03 0.28
CA LYS A 117 4.83 -10.11 0.24
C LYS A 117 6.24 -9.54 0.48
N GLY A 118 7.25 -10.40 0.48
CA GLY A 118 8.64 -9.96 0.54
C GLY A 118 9.12 -9.36 -0.79
N TYR A 119 10.10 -8.46 -0.72
CA TYR A 119 10.71 -7.83 -1.91
C TYR A 119 11.40 -8.81 -2.87
N LYS A 120 11.60 -10.08 -2.49
CA LYS A 120 12.13 -11.14 -3.39
C LYS A 120 11.05 -11.95 -4.10
N SER A 121 9.78 -11.81 -3.72
CA SER A 121 8.69 -12.60 -4.31
C SER A 121 8.40 -12.23 -5.76
N LYS A 122 7.84 -13.16 -6.56
CA LYS A 122 7.39 -12.89 -7.93
C LYS A 122 6.11 -12.02 -7.98
N GLY A 123 5.33 -12.00 -6.90
CA GLY A 123 3.99 -11.40 -6.92
C GLY A 123 2.96 -12.29 -7.63
N LYS A 124 1.84 -11.69 -8.03
CA LYS A 124 0.69 -12.39 -8.63
C LYS A 124 0.54 -11.95 -10.09
N ARG A 125 0.39 -12.93 -10.99
CA ARG A 125 0.13 -12.67 -12.41
C ARG A 125 -1.22 -11.98 -12.57
N ILE A 126 -1.25 -10.88 -13.31
CA ILE A 126 -2.44 -10.03 -13.48
C ILE A 126 -3.47 -10.72 -14.40
N SER A 127 -3.00 -11.28 -15.51
CA SER A 127 -3.84 -11.98 -16.47
C SER A 127 -3.03 -12.94 -17.33
N ASN A 128 -3.68 -13.95 -17.89
CA ASN A 128 -3.11 -14.82 -18.93
C ASN A 128 -3.42 -14.31 -20.36
N HIS A 129 -4.19 -13.23 -20.48
CA HIS A 129 -4.52 -12.62 -21.78
C HIS A 129 -3.50 -11.55 -22.15
N THR A 130 -3.35 -11.30 -23.45
CA THR A 130 -2.53 -10.20 -23.96
C THR A 130 -3.08 -8.86 -23.48
N ILE A 131 -2.26 -8.15 -22.70
CA ILE A 131 -2.55 -6.82 -22.19
C ILE A 131 -2.00 -5.80 -23.19
N GLN A 132 -2.85 -4.85 -23.59
CA GLN A 132 -2.48 -3.74 -24.45
C GLN A 132 -1.93 -2.57 -23.63
N THR A 133 -2.62 -2.20 -22.55
CA THR A 133 -2.17 -1.18 -21.60
C THR A 133 -2.49 -1.62 -20.18
N ILE A 134 -1.63 -1.20 -19.25
CA ILE A 134 -1.85 -1.34 -17.82
C ILE A 134 -1.28 -0.11 -17.15
N ALA A 135 -2.06 0.48 -16.24
CA ALA A 135 -1.62 1.63 -15.47
C ALA A 135 -2.29 1.68 -14.10
N PHE A 136 -1.64 2.32 -13.14
CA PHE A 136 -2.33 2.79 -11.94
C PHE A 136 -3.36 3.86 -12.32
N ILE A 137 -4.49 3.85 -11.61
CA ILE A 137 -5.52 4.88 -11.71
C ILE A 137 -5.75 5.47 -10.31
N GLU A 138 -6.70 6.40 -10.20
CA GLU A 138 -7.05 7.03 -8.94
C GLU A 138 -7.24 5.97 -7.82
N PRO A 139 -6.49 6.06 -6.71
CA PRO A 139 -6.59 5.11 -5.61
C PRO A 139 -7.98 5.20 -4.96
N LEU A 140 -8.38 4.14 -4.24
CA LEU A 140 -9.57 4.23 -3.40
C LEU A 140 -9.33 5.21 -2.24
N PRO A 141 -10.37 5.93 -1.81
CA PRO A 141 -10.25 6.85 -0.69
C PRO A 141 -9.85 6.11 0.60
N TYR A 142 -9.00 6.75 1.40
CA TYR A 142 -8.66 6.32 2.76
C TYR A 142 -8.97 7.44 3.73
N HIS A 143 -9.76 7.15 4.77
CA HIS A 143 -9.92 8.04 5.92
C HIS A 143 -8.92 7.61 7.00
N VAL A 144 -7.96 8.48 7.30
CA VAL A 144 -7.15 8.35 8.52
C VAL A 144 -8.07 8.82 9.66
N GLU A 145 -8.65 7.91 10.42
CA GLU A 145 -9.17 8.29 11.74
C GLU A 145 -7.98 8.84 12.52
N SER A 146 -7.98 10.14 12.77
CA SER A 146 -6.84 10.78 13.41
C SER A 146 -6.65 10.18 14.80
N HIS A 147 -5.40 9.99 15.21
CA HIS A 147 -5.09 9.50 16.57
C HIS A 147 -5.75 10.39 17.64
N GLU A 148 -5.96 11.67 17.33
CA GLU A 148 -6.64 12.66 18.17
C GLU A 148 -8.15 12.38 18.31
N GLU A 149 -8.85 11.95 17.24
CA GLU A 149 -10.26 11.55 17.31
C GLU A 149 -10.43 10.24 18.08
N ALA A 150 -9.53 9.28 17.89
CA ALA A 150 -9.51 8.03 18.66
C ALA A 150 -9.21 8.28 20.16
N GLU A 151 -8.26 9.16 20.48
CA GLU A 151 -7.97 9.57 21.86
C GLU A 151 -9.13 10.36 22.50
N MET A 152 -9.81 11.24 21.76
CA MET A 152 -10.99 11.96 22.27
C MET A 152 -12.15 11.01 22.57
N LEU A 153 -12.43 10.03 21.70
CA LEU A 153 -13.46 9.02 21.94
C LEU A 153 -13.13 8.11 23.14
N LEU A 154 -11.85 7.77 23.32
CA LEU A 154 -11.38 7.01 24.49
C LEU A 154 -11.41 7.83 25.78
N ALA A 155 -11.17 9.15 25.69
CA ALA A 155 -11.28 10.06 26.82
C ALA A 155 -12.73 10.29 27.24
N GLU A 156 -13.65 10.44 26.28
CA GLU A 156 -15.10 10.57 26.54
C GLU A 156 -15.70 9.28 27.11
N ALA A 157 -15.25 8.10 26.67
CA ALA A 157 -15.67 6.83 27.24
C ALA A 157 -15.24 6.61 28.70
N ASN A 158 -14.19 7.31 29.17
CA ASN A 158 -13.67 7.20 30.53
C ASN A 158 -14.28 8.20 31.53
N ASP A 159 -15.00 9.24 31.06
CA ASP A 159 -15.57 10.28 31.94
C ASP A 159 -17.00 9.94 32.46
N GLU A 160 -17.60 8.81 32.01
CA GLU A 160 -18.90 8.34 32.51
C GLU A 160 -18.84 7.46 33.78
N LEU A 161 -17.66 7.21 34.35
CA LEU A 161 -17.53 6.43 35.60
C LEU A 161 -17.13 7.30 36.79
N ILE A 162 -18.07 8.13 37.27
CA ILE A 162 -18.04 8.62 38.66
C ILE A 162 -19.05 7.81 39.50
N PRO A 163 -18.65 6.74 40.21
CA PRO A 163 -19.46 6.23 41.30
C PRO A 163 -19.18 7.06 42.55
N ASN A 164 -20.08 7.99 42.86
CA ASN A 164 -20.11 8.66 44.16
C ASN A 164 -20.49 7.64 45.26
N GLY A 165 -19.50 7.20 46.03
CA GLY A 165 -19.57 7.18 47.50
C GLY A 165 -20.32 6.03 48.22
N ASN A 166 -19.50 5.21 48.89
CA ASN A 166 -19.56 4.82 50.32
C ASN A 166 -20.13 3.45 50.75
N ASN A 167 -19.21 2.68 51.36
CA ASN A 167 -19.29 1.74 52.50
C ASN A 167 -20.11 0.43 52.42
N GLY A 168 -19.40 -0.68 52.69
CA GLY A 168 -19.89 -1.74 53.58
C GLY A 168 -19.92 -3.18 53.03
N ASP A 169 -18.87 -3.93 53.35
CA ASP A 169 -18.84 -5.32 53.86
C ASP A 169 -19.43 -6.54 53.11
N GLU A 170 -18.70 -7.65 53.30
CA GLU A 170 -18.95 -9.09 53.04
C GLU A 170 -19.18 -9.61 51.60
N GLY A 171 -18.29 -10.50 51.14
CA GLY A 171 -18.52 -11.40 49.98
C GLY A 171 -19.26 -12.69 50.40
N PRO A 172 -19.13 -13.82 49.68
CA PRO A 172 -18.74 -14.07 48.28
C PRO A 172 -19.82 -14.89 47.53
N GLU A 173 -19.69 -15.11 46.22
CA GLU A 173 -19.86 -16.41 45.51
C GLU A 173 -20.00 -16.26 43.98
N ASN A 174 -19.56 -17.34 43.32
CA ASN A 174 -19.47 -17.56 41.88
C ASN A 174 -20.84 -17.58 41.17
N ASP A 175 -20.89 -17.21 39.89
CA ASP A 175 -21.43 -18.12 38.86
C ASP A 175 -21.18 -17.65 37.42
N LEU A 176 -21.32 -18.63 36.54
CA LEU A 176 -20.82 -18.76 35.17
C LEU A 176 -21.65 -18.07 34.05
N LEU A 177 -20.94 -17.86 32.92
CA LEU A 177 -21.32 -18.17 31.52
C LEU A 177 -22.33 -17.30 30.70
N SER A 178 -21.93 -17.16 29.42
CA SER A 178 -22.73 -17.01 28.18
C SER A 178 -23.29 -15.60 27.89
N ASN A 179 -23.43 -15.11 26.66
CA ASN A 179 -23.21 -15.59 25.29
C ASN A 179 -23.25 -14.36 24.35
N ASP A 180 -22.71 -14.51 23.14
CA ASP A 180 -23.12 -13.95 21.84
C ASP A 180 -23.83 -12.57 21.77
N THR A 181 -23.42 -11.72 20.81
CA THR A 181 -24.27 -11.36 19.65
C THR A 181 -23.56 -10.39 18.68
N SER A 182 -23.58 -10.80 17.42
CA SER A 182 -23.29 -10.08 16.17
C SER A 182 -24.23 -8.91 15.84
N ALA A 183 -23.74 -7.92 15.07
CA ALA A 183 -24.42 -7.16 13.98
C ALA A 183 -24.00 -5.68 13.99
N SER A 184 -23.18 -5.22 13.03
CA SER A 184 -23.50 -4.67 11.70
C SER A 184 -23.62 -3.12 11.70
N ASN A 185 -22.64 -2.44 11.08
CA ASN A 185 -22.69 -0.99 10.83
C ASN A 185 -23.05 -0.69 9.36
N PRO A 186 -23.91 0.32 9.08
CA PRO A 186 -24.15 0.84 7.75
C PRO A 186 -23.38 2.17 7.49
N PHE A 187 -22.79 2.23 6.30
CA PHE A 187 -22.57 3.35 5.34
C PHE A 187 -22.78 4.82 5.78
N ASP A 188 -22.18 5.87 5.22
CA ASP A 188 -21.10 6.18 4.24
C ASP A 188 -21.46 7.60 3.73
N GLU A 189 -20.56 8.58 3.75
CA GLU A 189 -20.52 9.64 2.71
C GLU A 189 -19.21 10.47 2.79
N PRO A 190 -18.39 10.54 1.71
CA PRO A 190 -17.07 11.16 1.74
C PRO A 190 -17.06 12.63 1.27
N GLN A 191 -16.18 13.44 1.87
CA GLN A 191 -15.77 14.75 1.33
C GLN A 191 -14.25 14.81 1.12
N ALA A 192 -13.82 15.43 0.03
CA ALA A 192 -12.44 15.44 -0.47
C ALA A 192 -11.62 16.66 -0.01
N LEU A 193 -10.33 16.46 0.30
CA LEU A 193 -9.34 17.50 0.61
C LEU A 193 -7.89 17.03 0.25
N PRO A 194 -6.91 17.96 0.19
CA PRO A 194 -6.34 18.57 -1.02
C PRO A 194 -5.23 17.76 -1.71
N LYS A 195 -5.09 17.98 -3.02
CA LYS A 195 -4.13 17.31 -3.92
C LYS A 195 -2.67 17.61 -3.55
N GLY A 196 -1.87 16.55 -3.42
CA GLY A 196 -0.41 16.63 -3.47
C GLY A 196 0.07 17.09 -4.85
N ILE A 197 1.20 17.80 -4.88
CA ILE A 197 1.77 18.38 -6.10
C ILE A 197 2.32 17.27 -6.98
N GLN A 198 1.67 17.07 -8.13
CA GLN A 198 2.22 16.31 -9.25
C GLN A 198 3.32 17.17 -9.88
N LEU A 199 4.57 16.66 -9.94
CA LEU A 199 5.58 17.27 -10.79
C LEU A 199 5.35 16.75 -12.22
N ASP A 200 4.74 17.58 -13.06
CA ASP A 200 4.65 17.32 -14.49
C ASP A 200 6.06 17.47 -15.08
N LEU A 201 6.69 16.35 -15.43
CA LEU A 201 7.87 16.34 -16.29
C LEU A 201 7.39 16.19 -17.73
N ASP A 202 7.26 17.33 -18.41
CA ASP A 202 7.08 17.36 -19.87
C ASP A 202 8.38 16.87 -20.53
N PHE A 203 8.30 15.73 -21.23
CA PHE A 203 9.29 15.28 -22.22
C PHE A 203 8.61 14.98 -23.56
#